data_AF-A0A6G8P0X7-F1
#
_entry.id   AF-A0A6G8P0X7-F1
#
_cell.length_a   1.000
_cell.length_b   1.000
_cell.length_c   1.000
_cell.angle_alpha   90.00
_cell.angle_beta   90.00
_cell.angle_gamma   90.00
#
_symmetry.space_group_name_H-M   'P 1'
#
loop_
_entity.id
_entity.type
_entity.pdbx_description
1 polymer ?
#
loop_
_entity_poly.entity_id
_entity_poly.type
_entity_poly.pdbx_seq_one_letter_code
_entity_poly.pdbx_strand_id
1 'polypeptide(L)'
;MTHEEFEAHVAMLLRDQPRGTTADLTDFAAAYWDGERVRYVFLHEDGQDALDEEFDLTDYRLDQWEANFAVWFAEPRYSLRPELLHWLKAGA
;
A
#
# COMPACT_ATOMS: atom_id res chain seq x y z
N MET A 1 -0.53 14.68 10.20
CA MET A 1 -0.06 13.32 10.56
C MET A 1 1.37 13.18 10.08
N THR A 2 2.28 12.62 10.87
CA THR A 2 3.65 12.34 10.41
C THR A 2 3.70 11.07 9.55
N HIS A 3 4.80 10.86 8.82
CA HIS A 3 5.02 9.63 8.06
C HIS A 3 4.92 8.37 8.93
N GLU A 4 5.57 8.41 10.10
CA GLU A 4 5.62 7.28 11.03
C GLU A 4 4.24 6.95 11.60
N GLU A 5 3.44 7.98 11.92
CA GLU A 5 2.05 7.81 12.36
C GLU A 5 1.19 7.16 11.27
N PHE A 6 1.39 7.57 10.02
CA PHE A 6 0.70 7.00 8.87
C PHE A 6 1.07 5.53 8.67
N GLU A 7 2.38 5.23 8.61
CA GLU A 7 2.87 3.88 8.39
C GLU A 7 2.41 2.94 9.50
N ALA A 8 2.43 3.39 10.76
CA ALA A 8 1.92 2.62 11.89
C ALA A 8 0.42 2.27 11.74
N HIS A 9 -0.41 3.21 11.30
CA HIS A 9 -1.84 2.94 11.08
C HIS A 9 -2.07 1.97 9.91
N VAL A 10 -1.41 2.19 8.78
CA VAL A 10 -1.51 1.29 7.62
C VAL A 10 -1.02 -0.11 7.96
N ALA A 11 0.07 -0.22 8.73
CA ALA A 11 0.58 -1.50 9.23
C ALA A 11 -0.46 -2.22 10.09
N MET A 12 -1.11 -1.52 11.02
CA MET A 12 -2.17 -2.10 11.86
C MET A 12 -3.32 -2.64 11.01
N LEU A 13 -3.78 -1.85 10.04
CA LEU A 13 -4.90 -2.24 9.18
C LEU A 13 -4.57 -3.45 8.30
N LEU A 14 -3.38 -3.50 7.71
CA LEU A 14 -2.98 -4.57 6.80
C LEU A 14 -2.57 -5.87 7.52
N ARG A 15 -2.06 -5.79 8.75
CA ARG A 15 -1.72 -6.99 9.56
C ARG A 15 -2.93 -7.86 9.85
N ASP A 16 -4.11 -7.27 9.92
CA ASP A 16 -5.37 -7.98 10.17
C ASP A 16 -6.00 -8.54 8.87
N GLN A 17 -5.43 -8.22 7.70
CA GLN A 17 -5.92 -8.70 6.41
C GLN A 17 -5.28 -10.03 5.98
N PRO A 18 -5.94 -10.82 5.12
CA PRO A 18 -5.33 -11.98 4.49
C PRO A 18 -4.04 -11.61 3.75
N ARG A 19 -3.04 -12.50 3.75
CA ARG A 19 -1.83 -12.32 2.92
C ARG A 19 -2.21 -12.15 1.45
N GLY A 20 -1.52 -11.25 0.76
CA GLY A 20 -1.86 -10.87 -0.62
C GLY A 20 -2.90 -9.75 -0.72
N THR A 21 -3.28 -9.13 0.40
CA THR A 21 -4.12 -7.94 0.42
C THR A 21 -3.27 -6.67 0.28
N THR A 22 -3.73 -5.74 -0.56
CA THR A 22 -3.23 -4.37 -0.61
C THR A 22 -4.26 -3.39 -0.03
N ALA A 23 -3.77 -2.28 0.48
CA ALA A 23 -4.51 -1.06 0.77
C ALA A 23 -4.35 -0.13 -0.42
N ASP A 24 -5.43 0.17 -1.13
CA ASP A 24 -5.38 0.95 -2.38
C ASP A 24 -5.46 2.44 -2.05
N LEU A 25 -4.31 3.08 -1.90
CA LEU A 25 -4.17 4.44 -1.37
C LEU A 25 -4.67 5.49 -2.37
N THR A 26 -4.44 5.24 -3.66
CA THR A 26 -4.91 6.02 -4.80
C THR A 26 -5.24 5.08 -5.96
N ASP A 27 -5.64 5.62 -7.10
CA ASP A 27 -5.90 4.83 -8.32
C ASP A 27 -4.63 4.21 -8.93
N PHE A 28 -3.44 4.65 -8.50
CA PHE A 28 -2.15 4.20 -9.06
C PHE A 28 -1.15 3.72 -8.01
N ALA A 29 -1.47 3.81 -6.71
CA ALA A 29 -0.56 3.44 -5.64
C ALA A 29 -1.26 2.64 -4.55
N ALA A 30 -0.58 1.59 -4.10
CA ALA A 30 -1.06 0.71 -3.06
C ALA A 30 0.02 0.45 -2.00
N ALA A 31 -0.42 0.07 -0.80
CA ALA A 31 0.43 -0.41 0.28
C ALA A 31 0.14 -1.88 0.58
N TYR A 32 1.14 -2.65 1.00
CA TYR A 32 0.96 -4.00 1.51
C TYR A 32 1.88 -4.30 2.70
N TRP A 33 1.51 -5.34 3.45
CA TRP A 33 2.30 -5.86 4.56
C TRP A 33 3.20 -7.00 4.07
N ASP A 34 4.53 -6.84 4.20
CA ASP A 34 5.49 -7.86 3.75
C ASP A 34 5.73 -8.99 4.77
N GLY A 35 5.29 -8.78 6.03
CA GLY A 35 5.58 -9.66 7.16
C GLY A 35 6.34 -8.95 8.28
N GLU A 36 7.03 -7.86 7.96
CA GLU A 36 7.89 -7.08 8.86
C GLU A 36 7.56 -5.58 8.86
N ARG A 37 7.20 -5.02 7.70
CA ARG A 37 6.88 -3.59 7.51
C ARG A 37 5.87 -3.37 6.38
N VAL A 38 5.42 -2.12 6.27
CA VAL A 38 4.60 -1.68 5.13
C VAL A 38 5.54 -1.40 3.95
N ARG A 39 5.13 -1.85 2.77
CA ARG A 39 5.77 -1.56 1.49
C ARG A 39 4.76 -0.88 0.58
N TYR A 40 5.25 -0.03 -0.32
CA TYR A 40 4.42 0.70 -1.27
C TYR A 40 4.76 0.26 -2.68
N VAL A 41 3.75 0.22 -3.55
CA VAL A 41 3.87 -0.30 -4.90
C VAL A 41 2.97 0.50 -5.84
N PHE A 42 3.48 0.76 -7.04
CA PHE A 42 2.69 1.33 -8.13
C PHE A 42 1.80 0.28 -8.77
N LEU A 43 0.63 0.72 -9.21
CA LEU A 43 -0.32 -0.07 -9.96
C LEU A 43 -0.23 0.32 -11.44
N HIS A 44 -0.30 -0.68 -12.32
CA HIS A 44 -0.26 -0.46 -13.76
C HIS A 44 -1.52 0.30 -14.22
N GLU A 45 -1.35 1.34 -15.04
CA GLU A 45 -2.45 2.18 -15.55
C GLU A 45 -3.41 1.42 -16.50
N ASP A 46 -2.99 0.26 -17.02
CA ASP A 46 -3.73 -0.53 -18.01
C ASP A 46 -4.96 -1.27 -17.46
N GLY A 47 -5.39 -0.95 -16.23
CA GLY A 47 -6.69 -1.38 -15.69
C GLY A 47 -6.76 -2.85 -15.25
N GLN A 48 -5.62 -3.54 -15.20
CA GLN A 48 -5.53 -4.88 -14.62
C GLN A 48 -5.16 -4.88 -13.14
N ASP A 49 -4.96 -3.71 -12.53
CA ASP A 49 -4.59 -3.63 -11.12
C ASP A 49 -3.30 -4.45 -10.84
N ALA A 50 -2.44 -4.58 -11.85
CA ALA A 50 -1.20 -5.33 -11.77
C ALA A 50 -0.18 -4.52 -10.96
N LEU A 51 0.65 -5.23 -10.19
CA LEU A 51 1.76 -4.61 -9.47
C LEU A 51 2.87 -4.26 -10.46
N ASP A 52 3.42 -3.05 -10.35
CA ASP A 52 4.48 -2.57 -11.23
C ASP A 52 5.83 -2.51 -10.51
N GLU A 53 6.07 -1.45 -9.73
CA GLU A 53 7.34 -1.21 -9.04
C GLU A 53 7.14 -0.82 -7.58
N GLU A 54 7.96 -1.36 -6.67
CA GLU A 54 8.01 -0.91 -5.28
C GLU A 54 8.66 0.48 -5.18
N PHE A 55 8.13 1.35 -4.32
CA PHE A 55 8.70 2.67 -4.09
C PHE A 55 8.82 3.01 -2.60
N ASP A 56 9.71 3.95 -2.29
CA ASP A 56 9.80 4.53 -0.96
C ASP A 56 8.85 5.73 -0.87
N LEU A 57 7.89 5.68 0.06
CA LEU A 57 6.95 6.78 0.22
C LEU A 57 7.64 8.08 0.67
N THR A 58 8.81 8.00 1.32
CA THR A 58 9.58 9.17 1.75
C THR A 58 10.26 9.92 0.59
N ASP A 59 10.47 9.25 -0.55
CA ASP A 59 10.93 9.91 -1.79
C ASP A 59 9.85 10.81 -2.39
N TYR A 60 8.59 10.63 -1.99
CA TYR A 60 7.46 11.46 -2.37
C TYR A 60 7.14 12.50 -1.31
N ARG A 61 6.67 13.66 -1.77
CA ARG A 61 6.22 14.74 -0.89
C ARG A 61 4.95 14.35 -0.15
N LEU A 62 5.12 13.81 1.06
CA LEU A 62 4.04 13.40 1.97
C LEU A 62 2.99 14.49 2.20
N ASP A 63 3.38 15.77 2.18
CA ASP A 63 2.47 16.92 2.29
C ASP A 63 1.42 16.96 1.17
N GLN A 64 1.74 16.45 -0.01
CA GLN A 64 0.78 16.32 -1.12
C GLN A 64 -0.14 15.12 -0.97
N TRP A 65 0.22 14.14 -0.14
CA TRP A 65 -0.55 12.92 0.06
C TRP A 65 -1.38 12.93 1.35
N GLU A 66 -1.09 13.81 2.31
CA GLU A 66 -1.80 13.89 3.59
C GLU A 66 -3.32 14.06 3.41
N ALA A 67 -3.75 14.89 2.45
CA ALA A 67 -5.16 15.07 2.14
C ALA A 67 -5.80 13.80 1.55
N ASN A 68 -5.09 13.10 0.66
CA ASN A 68 -5.55 11.85 0.06
C ASN A 68 -5.66 10.74 1.12
N PHE A 69 -4.71 10.68 2.06
CA PHE A 69 -4.71 9.71 3.14
C PHE A 69 -5.82 9.94 4.15
N ALA A 70 -6.10 11.19 4.53
CA ALA A 70 -7.22 11.49 5.42
C ALA A 70 -8.56 11.04 4.82
N VAL A 71 -8.73 11.22 3.50
CA VAL A 71 -9.90 10.72 2.77
C VAL A 71 -9.91 9.19 2.74
N TRP A 72 -8.77 8.56 2.45
CA TRP A 72 -8.67 7.10 2.41
C TRP A 72 -8.96 6.45 3.78
N PHE A 73 -8.45 7.01 4.89
CA PHE A 73 -8.76 6.45 6.22
C PHE A 73 -10.23 6.55 6.60
N ALA A 74 -10.97 7.52 6.07
CA ALA A 74 -12.41 7.60 6.27
C ALA A 74 -13.16 6.48 5.55
N GLU A 75 -12.62 5.98 4.43
CA GLU A 75 -13.19 4.87 3.65
C GLU A 75 -12.07 3.98 3.06
N PRO A 76 -11.44 3.10 3.88
CA PRO A 76 -10.34 2.28 3.43
C PRO A 76 -10.77 1.29 2.35
N ARG A 77 -10.00 1.23 1.25
CA ARG A 77 -10.22 0.29 0.15
C ARG A 77 -9.12 -0.74 0.13
N TYR A 78 -9.51 -2.01 0.03
CA TYR A 78 -8.59 -3.13 -0.01
C TYR A 78 -8.87 -4.00 -1.24
N SER A 79 -7.80 -4.51 -1.82
CA SER A 79 -7.87 -5.44 -2.94
C SER A 79 -7.05 -6.69 -2.66
N LEU A 80 -7.62 -7.86 -2.99
CA LEU A 80 -6.87 -9.11 -2.96
C LEU A 80 -6.12 -9.25 -4.28
N ARG A 81 -4.79 -9.26 -4.23
CA ARG A 81 -3.90 -9.34 -5.40
C ARG A 81 -3.08 -10.63 -5.32
N PRO A 82 -3.48 -11.72 -6.02
CA PRO A 82 -2.74 -12.98 -6.00
C PRO A 82 -1.28 -12.85 -6.44
N GLU A 83 -0.97 -11.91 -7.32
CA GLU A 83 0.40 -11.61 -7.75
C GLU A 83 1.30 -11.16 -6.59
N LEU A 84 0.75 -10.44 -5.61
CA LEU A 84 1.49 -10.04 -4.42
C LEU A 84 2.03 -11.25 -3.66
N LEU A 85 1.31 -12.37 -3.65
CA LEU A 85 1.80 -13.61 -3.02
C LEU A 85 3.04 -14.18 -3.72
N HIS A 86 3.22 -13.92 -5.01
CA HIS A 86 4.43 -14.30 -5.73
C HIS A 86 5.58 -13.36 -5.38
N TRP A 87 5.34 -12.06 -5.32
CA TRP A 87 6.33 -11.06 -4.89
C TRP A 87 6.84 -11.33 -3.47
N LEU A 88 5.94 -11.57 -2.52
CA LEU A 88 6.29 -11.90 -1.14
C LEU A 88 7.09 -13.21 -0.99
N LYS A 89 7.06 -14.10 -1.99
CA LYS A 89 7.91 -15.32 -2.01
C LYS A 89 9.26 -15.08 -2.67
N ALA A 90 9.34 -14.13 -3.60
CA ALA A 90 10.57 -13.82 -4.32
C ALA A 90 11.53 -12.95 -3.48
N GLY A 91 10.99 -12.15 -2.57
CA GLY A 91 11.77 -11.31 -1.63
C GLY A 91 12.08 -11.94 -0.27
N ALA A 92 11.69 -13.20 -0.02
CA ALA A 92 11.87 -13.92 1.25
C ALA A 92 13.08 -14.87 1.25
#